data_AF-A0A5B1B3F5-F1
#
_entry.id   AF-A0A5B1B3F5-F1
#
_cell.length_a   1.000
_cell.length_b   1.000
_cell.length_c   1.000
_cell.angle_alpha   90.00
_cell.angle_beta   90.00
_cell.angle_gamma   90.00
#
_symmetry.space_group_name_H-M   'P 1'
#
loop_
_entity.id
_entity.type
_entity.pdbx_description
1 polymer ?
#
loop_
_entity_poly.entity_id
_entity_poly.type
_entity_poly.pdbx_seq_one_letter_code
_entity_poly.pdbx_strand_id
1 'polypeptide(L)'
;MKKLVMLVVAAILLIGITIFTLQNSQVVAIQLFFWEAEASLSMILFTTFSTAILVTVVTIIPTIYHLKKLRDQSQKKVKSLIKENETLSEPEAKNILSEGQVEK
;
A
#
# COMPACT_ATOMS: atom_id res chain seq x y z
N MET A 1 -17.32 -18.49 14.06
CA MET A 1 -16.17 -17.98 14.83
C MET A 1 -15.71 -16.59 14.39
N LYS A 2 -15.30 -16.34 13.13
CA LYS A 2 -14.84 -15.00 12.67
C LYS A 2 -15.79 -13.83 12.99
N LYS A 3 -17.11 -14.02 12.78
CA LYS A 3 -18.13 -13.00 13.12
C LYS A 3 -18.21 -12.70 14.61
N LEU A 4 -18.08 -13.72 15.46
CA LEU A 4 -18.11 -13.57 16.92
C LEU A 4 -16.85 -12.85 17.40
N VAL A 5 -15.68 -13.18 16.85
CA VAL A 5 -14.43 -12.44 17.10
C VAL A 5 -14.57 -10.97 16.69
N MET A 6 -15.14 -10.69 15.51
CA MET A 6 -15.38 -9.31 15.06
C MET A 6 -16.31 -8.55 16.00
N LEU A 7 -17.38 -9.18 16.49
CA LEU A 7 -18.29 -8.57 17.46
C LEU A 7 -17.61 -8.27 18.79
N VAL A 8 -16.79 -9.19 19.30
CA VAL A 8 -16.03 -8.99 20.54
C VAL A 8 -15.03 -7.85 20.37
N VAL A 9 -14.29 -7.81 19.27
CA VAL A 9 -13.34 -6.72 18.99
C VAL A 9 -14.06 -5.39 18.86
N ALA A 10 -15.19 -5.34 18.15
CA ALA A 10 -16.00 -4.13 18.01
C ALA A 10 -16.54 -3.63 19.36
N ALA A 11 -17.01 -4.53 20.23
CA ALA A 11 -17.47 -4.19 21.57
C ALA A 11 -16.34 -3.60 22.44
N ILE A 12 -15.16 -4.23 22.41
CA ILE A 12 -13.98 -3.72 23.13
C ILE A 12 -13.59 -2.34 22.62
N LEU A 13 -13.57 -2.13 21.30
CA LEU A 13 -13.26 -0.83 20.71
C LEU A 13 -14.30 0.23 21.09
N LEU A 14 -15.59 -0.08 21.05
CA LEU A 14 -16.65 0.85 21.44
C LEU A 14 -16.53 1.26 22.91
N ILE A 15 -16.29 0.31 23.81
CA ILE A 15 -16.05 0.59 25.23
C ILE A 15 -14.80 1.47 25.38
N GLY A 16 -13.70 1.12 24.70
CA GLY A 16 -12.46 1.89 24.71
C GLY A 16 -12.64 3.33 24.23
N ILE A 17 -13.33 3.53 23.11
CA ILE A 17 -13.64 4.87 22.56
C ILE A 17 -14.51 5.67 23.52
N THR A 18 -15.49 5.03 24.14
CA THR A 18 -16.37 5.68 25.12
C THR A 18 -15.56 6.16 26.33
N ILE A 19 -14.73 5.28 26.89
CA ILE A 19 -13.85 5.61 28.03
C ILE A 19 -12.89 6.74 27.64
N PHE A 20 -12.25 6.65 26.47
CA PHE A 20 -11.36 7.68 25.95
C PHE A 20 -12.07 9.03 25.86
N THR A 21 -13.28 9.06 25.31
CA THR A 21 -14.05 10.29 25.13
C THR A 21 -14.45 10.90 26.47
N LEU A 22 -14.94 10.09 27.41
CA LEU A 22 -15.37 10.55 28.73
C LEU A 22 -14.21 11.07 29.58
N GLN A 23 -13.08 10.34 29.60
CA GLN A 23 -11.90 10.76 30.36
C GLN A 23 -11.22 12.00 29.78
N ASN A 24 -11.31 12.20 28.47
CA ASN A 24 -10.72 13.34 27.77
C ASN A 24 -11.80 14.34 27.32
N SER A 25 -12.83 14.53 28.14
CA SER A 25 -13.93 15.48 27.87
C SER A 25 -13.59 16.92 28.26
N GLN A 26 -12.50 17.13 29.00
CA GLN A 26 -12.02 18.47 29.38
C GLN A 26 -11.78 19.33 28.14
N VAL A 27 -12.32 20.56 28.16
CA VAL A 27 -12.08 21.57 27.14
C VAL A 27 -10.71 22.19 27.36
N VAL A 28 -9.91 22.26 26.29
CA VAL A 28 -8.57 22.83 26.28
C VAL A 28 -8.46 23.80 25.12
N ALA A 29 -7.80 24.94 25.35
CA ALA A 29 -7.43 25.88 24.32
C ALA A 29 -6.08 25.47 23.71
N ILE A 30 -6.00 25.42 22.38
CA ILE A 30 -4.77 25.14 21.65
C ILE A 30 -4.48 26.29 20.71
N GLN A 31 -3.23 26.76 20.75
CA GLN A 31 -2.68 27.69 19.79
C GLN A 31 -1.76 26.93 18.83
N LEU A 32 -2.14 26.89 17.56
CA LEU A 32 -1.45 26.20 16.47
C LEU A 32 -1.05 27.24 15.42
N PHE A 33 0.21 27.66 15.44
CA PHE A 33 0.72 28.77 14.62
C PHE A 33 -0.10 30.06 14.82
N PHE A 34 -0.95 30.42 13.84
CA PHE A 34 -1.84 31.58 13.90
C PHE A 34 -3.30 31.21 14.17
N TRP A 35 -3.58 29.93 14.46
CA TRP A 35 -4.90 29.43 14.77
C TRP A 35 -5.05 29.20 16.26
N GLU A 36 -6.24 29.53 16.76
CA GLU A 36 -6.65 29.25 18.12
C GLU A 36 -7.94 28.43 18.05
N ALA A 37 -8.02 27.38 18.86
CA ALA A 37 -9.17 26.51 18.91
C ALA A 37 -9.42 26.06 20.34
N GLU A 38 -10.69 26.07 20.74
CA GLU A 38 -11.16 25.50 22.00
C GLU A 38 -12.04 24.29 21.70
N ALA A 39 -11.63 23.13 22.19
CA ALA A 39 -12.36 21.88 22.00
C ALA A 39 -12.05 20.89 23.12
N SER A 40 -12.83 19.81 23.22
CA SER A 40 -12.48 18.72 24.13
C SER A 40 -11.14 18.09 23.71
N LEU A 41 -10.34 17.68 24.69
CA LEU A 41 -9.07 17.02 24.45
C LEU A 41 -9.22 15.78 23.56
N SER A 42 -10.30 15.01 23.77
CA SER A 42 -10.67 13.86 22.92
C SER A 42 -10.85 14.25 21.45
N MET A 43 -11.53 15.36 21.16
CA MET A 43 -11.76 15.83 19.79
C MET A 43 -10.46 16.29 19.13
N ILE A 44 -9.64 17.03 19.87
CA ILE A 44 -8.30 17.46 19.42
C ILE A 44 -7.45 16.24 19.05
N LEU A 45 -7.35 15.26 19.95
CA LEU A 45 -6.54 14.06 19.74
C LEU A 45 -7.07 13.25 18.55
N PHE A 46 -8.38 13.05 18.47
CA PHE A 46 -9.00 12.31 17.38
C PHE A 46 -8.77 12.98 16.02
N THR A 47 -8.96 14.30 15.93
CA THR A 47 -8.78 15.05 14.68
C THR A 47 -7.31 15.10 14.27
N THR A 48 -6.39 15.32 15.21
CA THR A 48 -4.95 15.33 14.93
C THR A 48 -4.47 13.97 14.43
N PHE A 49 -4.85 12.89 15.12
CA PHE A 49 -4.48 11.53 14.74
C PHE A 49 -5.09 11.13 13.39
N SER A 50 -6.38 11.42 13.19
CA SER A 50 -7.06 11.16 11.92
C SER A 50 -6.42 11.92 10.76
N THR A 51 -6.05 13.19 10.99
CA THR A 51 -5.38 14.02 9.98
C THR A 51 -4.00 13.44 9.64
N ALA A 52 -3.22 12.99 10.62
CA ALA A 52 -1.93 12.35 10.38
C ALA A 52 -2.08 11.06 9.53
N ILE A 53 -3.08 10.23 9.82
CA ILE A 53 -3.39 9.05 9.00
C ILE A 53 -3.78 9.47 7.58
N LEU A 54 -4.67 10.46 7.43
CA LEU A 54 -5.11 10.94 6.12
C LEU A 54 -3.94 11.45 5.29
N VAL A 55 -3.07 12.28 5.88
CA VAL A 55 -1.85 12.78 5.23
C VAL A 55 -0.94 11.61 4.83
N THR A 56 -0.78 10.62 5.68
CA THR A 56 0.03 9.42 5.39
C THR A 56 -0.56 8.63 4.22
N VAL A 57 -1.87 8.38 4.20
CA VAL A 57 -2.55 7.68 3.11
C VAL A 57 -2.37 8.47 1.80
N VAL A 58 -2.62 9.77 1.81
CA VAL A 58 -2.52 10.63 0.63
C VAL A 58 -1.08 10.64 0.06
N THR A 59 -0.08 10.69 0.92
CA THR A 59 1.34 10.71 0.50
C THR A 59 1.82 9.35 -0.03
N ILE A 60 1.24 8.24 0.41
CA ILE A 60 1.61 6.88 -0.05
C ILE A 60 1.00 6.56 -1.43
N ILE A 61 -0.16 7.11 -1.78
CA ILE A 61 -0.85 6.85 -3.06
C ILE A 61 0.08 7.00 -4.29
N PRO A 62 0.78 8.13 -4.52
CA PRO A 62 1.64 8.29 -5.70
C PRO A 62 2.78 7.27 -5.73
N THR A 63 3.33 6.90 -4.56
CA THR A 63 4.36 5.87 -4.42
C THR A 63 3.85 4.52 -4.90
N ILE A 64 2.65 4.10 -4.48
CA ILE A 64 2.04 2.84 -4.94
C ILE A 64 1.85 2.84 -6.46
N TYR A 65 1.35 3.95 -7.03
CA TYR A 65 1.18 4.07 -8.48
C TYR A 65 2.52 3.95 -9.22
N HIS A 66 3.57 4.61 -8.72
CA HIS A 66 4.90 4.53 -9.30
C HIS A 66 5.46 3.11 -9.24
N LEU A 67 5.39 2.45 -8.09
CA LEU A 67 5.86 1.07 -7.90
C LEU A 67 5.11 0.09 -8.82
N LYS A 68 3.80 0.25 -8.97
CA LYS A 68 3.00 -0.57 -9.89
C LYS A 68 3.46 -0.39 -11.34
N LYS A 69 3.71 0.85 -11.77
CA LYS A 69 4.22 1.14 -13.11
C LYS A 69 5.60 0.51 -13.35
N LEU A 70 6.51 0.62 -12.39
CA LEU A 70 7.85 0.00 -12.48
C LEU A 70 7.75 -1.52 -12.57
N ARG A 71 6.89 -2.14 -11.76
CA ARG A 71 6.63 -3.59 -11.80
C ARG A 71 6.14 -4.02 -13.17
N ASP A 72 5.16 -3.31 -13.73
CA ASP A 72 4.58 -3.66 -15.04
C ASP A 72 5.60 -3.47 -16.18
N GLN A 73 6.49 -2.46 -16.09
CA GLN A 73 7.60 -2.28 -17.03
C GLN A 73 8.64 -3.41 -16.91
N SER A 74 9.01 -3.79 -15.69
CA SER A 74 9.95 -4.88 -15.43
C SER A 74 9.42 -6.22 -15.98
N GLN A 75 8.15 -6.54 -15.74
CA GLN A 75 7.52 -7.75 -16.28
C GLN A 75 7.48 -7.76 -17.81
N LYS A 76 7.20 -6.62 -18.45
CA LYS A 76 7.26 -6.52 -19.93
C LYS A 76 8.67 -6.78 -20.44
N LYS A 77 9.70 -6.23 -19.79
CA LYS A 77 11.09 -6.42 -20.18
C LYS A 77 11.55 -7.88 -20.00
N VAL A 78 11.17 -8.52 -18.90
CA VAL A 78 11.43 -9.95 -18.69
C VAL A 78 10.78 -10.77 -19.80
N LYS A 79 9.51 -10.51 -20.12
CA LYS A 79 8.80 -11.23 -21.19
C LYS A 79 9.43 -11.02 -22.58
N SER A 80 9.90 -9.81 -22.90
CA SER A 80 10.56 -9.57 -24.18
C SER A 80 11.91 -10.27 -24.27
N LEU A 81 12.70 -10.27 -23.20
CA LEU A 81 14.00 -10.95 -23.16
C LEU A 81 13.86 -12.48 -23.28
N ILE A 82 12.85 -13.07 -22.62
CA ILE A 82 12.56 -14.51 -22.79
C ILE A 82 12.23 -14.82 -24.25
N LYS A 83 11.35 -14.04 -24.86
CA LYS A 83 10.95 -14.23 -26.26
C LYS A 83 12.13 -14.07 -27.22
N GLU A 84 12.98 -13.07 -27.01
CA GLU A 84 14.19 -12.86 -27.80
C GLU A 84 15.13 -14.06 -27.69
N ASN A 85 15.36 -14.58 -26.49
CA ASN A 85 16.20 -15.75 -26.27
C ASN A 85 15.65 -17.03 -26.94
N GLU A 86 14.34 -17.25 -26.88
CA GLU A 86 13.65 -18.34 -27.61
C GLU A 86 13.86 -18.20 -29.12
N THR A 87 13.68 -17.00 -29.68
CA THR A 87 13.87 -16.74 -31.12
C THR A 87 15.32 -16.79 -31.60
N LEU A 88 16.30 -16.65 -30.71
CA LEU A 88 17.73 -16.83 -31.02
C LEU A 88 18.17 -18.29 -30.89
N SER A 89 17.53 -19.06 -30.01
CA SER A 89 17.77 -20.50 -29.85
C SER A 89 17.21 -21.32 -31.02
N GLU A 90 16.11 -20.90 -31.63
CA GLU A 90 15.53 -21.53 -32.84
C GLU A 90 16.46 -21.55 -34.08
N PRO A 91 17.09 -20.43 -34.50
CA PRO A 91 18.01 -20.42 -35.63
C PRO A 91 19.32 -21.15 -35.33
N GLU A 92 19.80 -21.17 -34.09
CA GLU A 92 20.94 -22.02 -33.70
C GLU A 92 20.57 -23.50 -33.81
N ALA A 93 19.44 -23.94 -33.24
CA ALA A 93 18.97 -25.31 -33.38
C ALA A 93 18.76 -25.72 -34.85
N LYS A 94 18.27 -24.80 -35.69
CA LYS A 94 18.05 -25.04 -37.12
C LYS A 94 19.35 -25.10 -37.91
N ASN A 95 20.35 -24.27 -37.59
CA ASN A 95 21.68 -24.33 -38.19
C ASN A 95 22.42 -25.63 -37.85
N ILE A 96 22.39 -26.06 -36.59
CA ILE A 96 23.02 -27.32 -36.14
C ILE A 96 22.37 -28.52 -36.83
N LEU A 97 21.04 -28.51 -36.99
CA LEU A 97 20.32 -29.55 -37.73
C LEU A 97 20.63 -29.54 -39.24
N SER A 98 20.90 -28.37 -39.83
CA SER A 98 21.27 -28.27 -41.24
C SER A 98 22.72 -28.71 -41.52
N GLU A 99 23.67 -28.44 -40.61
CA GLU A 99 25.05 -28.90 -40.74
C GLU A 99 25.16 -30.43 -40.54
N GLY A 100 24.41 -31.00 -39.60
CA GLY A 100 24.38 -32.45 -39.34
C GLY A 100 23.70 -33.30 -40.44
N GLN A 101 23.02 -32.69 -41.42
CA GLN A 101 22.45 -33.39 -42.57
C GLN A 101 23.31 -33.32 -43.84
N VAL A 102 24.35 -32.48 -43.87
CA VAL A 102 25.28 -32.40 -45.01
C VAL A 102 26.40 -33.45 -44.93
N GLU A 103 26.61 -34.06 -43.75
CA GLU A 103 27.69 -35.03 -43.51
C GLU A 103 27.30 -36.52 -43.69
N LYS A 104 26.20 -36.83 -44.39
CA LYS A 104 25.79 -38.22 -44.70
C LYS A 104 25.73 -38.53 -46.19
#